data_AF-A0A847YPH9-F1
#
_entry.id   AF-A0A847YPH9-F1
#
_cell.length_a   1.000
_cell.length_b   1.000
_cell.length_c   1.000
_cell.angle_alpha   90.00
_cell.angle_beta   90.00
_cell.angle_gamma   90.00
#
_symmetry.space_group_name_H-M   'P 1'
#
loop_
_entity.id
_entity.type
_entity.pdbx_description
1 polymer ?
#
loop_
_entity_poly.entity_id
_entity_poly.type
_entity_poly.pdbx_seq_one_letter_code
_entity_poly.pdbx_strand_id
1 'polypeptide(L)'
;MSFSADETIHKPLEVGENLGVESSATAFDATMKFTVEKEKTEAGKILDAVYAALKEKGYNPINQLVGYLLSGDPTYITNFKEARSQIRRVERDELLEELVRFYLKDR
;
A
#
# COMPACT_ATOMS: atom_id res chain seq x y z
N MET A 1 -49.06 -31.13 46.07
CA MET A 1 -49.05 -29.82 46.74
C MET A 1 -49.34 -28.76 45.69
N SER A 2 -50.39 -27.97 45.92
CA SER A 2 -50.63 -26.58 45.48
C SER A 2 -50.55 -26.26 43.96
N PHE A 3 -51.71 -25.96 43.35
CA PHE A 3 -52.27 -24.61 43.06
C PHE A 3 -51.70 -24.04 41.74
N SER A 4 -52.39 -24.07 40.60
CA SER A 4 -53.63 -23.36 40.20
C SER A 4 -53.46 -21.84 40.05
N ALA A 5 -54.13 -21.33 39.00
CA ALA A 5 -54.59 -19.95 38.77
C ALA A 5 -53.58 -18.96 38.18
N ASP A 6 -53.93 -18.10 37.23
CA ASP A 6 -55.16 -17.92 36.46
C ASP A 6 -54.90 -16.92 35.33
N GLU A 7 -55.79 -16.98 34.37
CA GLU A 7 -55.88 -16.33 33.08
C GLU A 7 -56.44 -14.89 33.18
N THR A 8 -56.21 -14.12 32.10
CA THR A 8 -57.15 -13.16 31.49
C THR A 8 -57.20 -11.66 31.90
N ILE A 9 -57.20 -10.84 30.82
CA ILE A 9 -57.93 -9.57 30.54
C ILE A 9 -57.13 -8.23 30.55
N HIS A 10 -56.77 -7.82 29.33
CA HIS A 10 -56.87 -6.51 28.67
C HIS A 10 -56.68 -5.19 29.45
N LYS A 11 -55.69 -4.39 29.00
CA LYS A 11 -55.88 -2.99 28.56
C LYS A 11 -54.67 -2.51 27.71
N PRO A 12 -54.77 -1.41 26.95
CA PRO A 12 -54.88 -1.43 25.50
C PRO A 12 -53.61 -0.94 24.78
N LEU A 13 -53.66 -1.11 23.46
CA LEU A 13 -52.78 -0.56 22.44
C LEU A 13 -52.59 0.95 22.59
N GLU A 14 -51.33 1.40 22.62
CA GLU A 14 -50.96 2.70 22.08
C GLU A 14 -50.32 2.46 20.71
N VAL A 15 -51.06 2.85 19.68
CA VAL A 15 -50.63 2.86 18.29
C VAL A 15 -50.17 4.27 17.96
N GLY A 16 -49.01 4.40 17.34
CA GLY A 16 -48.53 5.61 16.66
C GLY A 16 -47.43 6.33 17.46
N GLU A 17 -46.29 6.73 16.91
CA GLU A 17 -45.91 6.87 15.50
C GLU A 17 -44.40 6.67 15.31
N ASN A 18 -44.08 6.53 14.03
CA ASN A 18 -42.89 5.99 13.42
C ASN A 18 -41.64 6.89 13.51
N LEU A 19 -40.49 6.21 13.39
CA LEU A 19 -39.28 6.60 12.63
C LEU A 19 -38.44 7.78 13.15
N GLY A 20 -37.43 7.43 13.93
CA GLY A 20 -36.25 8.26 14.19
C GLY A 20 -34.97 7.45 14.09
N VAL A 21 -34.68 6.93 12.90
CA VAL A 21 -33.33 6.63 12.35
C VAL A 21 -32.33 5.99 13.33
N GLU A 22 -32.32 4.65 13.38
CA GLU A 22 -31.13 3.92 13.84
C GLU A 22 -30.23 3.55 12.66
N SER A 23 -28.93 3.75 12.90
CA SER A 23 -27.80 3.09 12.24
C SER A 23 -27.53 3.40 10.77
N SER A 24 -26.61 4.35 10.58
CA SER A 24 -25.41 4.02 9.81
C SER A 24 -24.21 4.61 10.53
N ALA A 25 -23.52 3.74 11.25
CA ALA A 25 -22.18 3.97 11.72
C ALA A 25 -21.26 4.34 10.55
N THR A 26 -20.50 5.43 10.69
CA THR A 26 -19.13 5.52 10.20
C THR A 26 -18.42 6.67 10.91
N ALA A 27 -18.10 6.47 12.19
CA ALA A 27 -16.97 7.16 12.81
C ALA A 27 -15.67 6.51 12.27
N PHE A 28 -15.33 6.83 11.02
CA PHE A 28 -14.04 6.49 10.41
C PHE A 28 -13.45 7.75 9.80
N ASP A 29 -13.23 8.76 10.64
CA ASP A 29 -12.30 9.85 10.31
C ASP A 29 -11.14 9.87 11.32
N ALA A 30 -10.71 8.68 11.74
CA ALA A 30 -9.36 8.49 12.20
C ALA A 30 -8.49 8.46 10.94
N THR A 31 -8.14 9.64 10.44
CA THR A 31 -6.96 9.79 9.60
C THR A 31 -5.77 9.31 10.44
N MET A 32 -5.56 7.99 10.44
CA MET A 32 -4.37 7.38 10.98
C MET A 32 -3.24 8.02 10.20
N LYS A 33 -2.53 8.94 10.86
CA LYS A 33 -1.19 9.30 10.45
C LYS A 33 -0.43 7.98 10.49
N PHE A 34 -0.38 7.30 9.34
CA PHE A 34 0.58 6.25 9.10
C PHE A 34 1.91 6.91 9.37
N THR A 35 2.47 6.61 10.53
CA THR A 35 3.87 6.83 10.82
C THR A 35 4.59 6.00 9.78
N VAL A 36 4.88 6.62 8.63
CA VAL A 36 5.61 5.98 7.53
C VAL A 36 7.00 5.72 8.09
N GLU A 37 7.18 4.54 8.68
CA GLU A 37 8.45 3.98 9.05
C GLU A 37 9.25 3.71 7.77
N LYS A 38 9.72 4.78 7.09
CA LYS A 38 10.56 4.75 5.88
C LYS A 38 10.33 3.50 5.02
N GLU A 39 9.09 3.20 4.66
CA GLU A 39 8.84 2.08 3.78
C GLU A 39 9.52 2.43 2.47
N LYS A 40 10.62 1.72 2.15
CA LYS A 40 11.28 1.88 0.87
C LYS A 40 10.23 1.62 -0.20
N THR A 41 10.08 2.56 -1.12
CA THR A 41 9.22 2.38 -2.28
C THR A 41 9.65 1.11 -3.04
N GLU A 42 8.72 0.51 -3.77
CA GLU A 42 9.04 -0.66 -4.61
C GLU A 42 10.15 -0.33 -5.62
N ALA A 43 10.09 0.88 -6.21
CA ALA A 43 11.16 1.44 -7.03
C ALA A 43 12.52 1.44 -6.30
N GLY A 44 12.59 1.95 -5.08
CA GLY A 44 13.82 1.98 -4.27
C GLY A 44 14.37 0.58 -3.97
N LYS A 45 13.51 -0.38 -3.62
CA LYS A 45 13.91 -1.77 -3.37
C LYS A 45 14.49 -2.42 -4.64
N ILE A 46 13.89 -2.14 -5.79
CA ILE A 46 14.33 -2.69 -7.08
C ILE A 46 15.66 -2.05 -7.51
N LEU A 47 15.83 -0.75 -7.33
CA LEU A 47 17.11 -0.07 -7.56
C LEU A 47 18.22 -0.67 -6.71
N ASP A 48 17.97 -0.95 -5.43
CA ASP A 48 18.92 -1.61 -4.53
C ASP A 48 19.28 -3.03 -5.01
N ALA A 49 18.28 -3.82 -5.40
CA ALA A 49 18.47 -5.18 -5.90
C ALA A 49 19.30 -5.20 -7.20
N VAL A 50 18.97 -4.31 -8.15
CA VAL A 50 19.69 -4.15 -9.41
C VAL A 50 21.13 -3.69 -9.16
N TYR A 51 21.32 -2.72 -8.26
CA TYR A 51 22.64 -2.23 -7.86
C TYR A 51 23.51 -3.37 -7.31
N ALA A 52 22.97 -4.19 -6.39
CA ALA A 52 23.66 -5.34 -5.85
C ALA A 52 24.01 -6.38 -6.93
N ALA A 53 23.07 -6.69 -7.82
CA ALA A 53 23.27 -7.64 -8.91
C ALA A 53 24.37 -7.19 -9.89
N LEU A 54 24.41 -5.89 -10.22
CA LEU A 54 25.44 -5.31 -11.09
C LEU A 54 26.82 -5.32 -10.42
N LYS A 55 26.88 -4.98 -9.13
CA LYS A 55 28.12 -4.99 -8.35
C LYS A 55 28.71 -6.39 -8.21
N GLU A 56 27.88 -7.40 -7.94
CA GLU A 56 28.30 -8.80 -7.86
C GLU A 56 28.83 -9.35 -9.19
N LYS A 57 28.33 -8.82 -10.31
CA LYS A 57 28.83 -9.17 -11.64
C LYS A 57 30.06 -8.38 -12.08
N GLY A 58 30.48 -7.37 -11.31
CA GLY A 58 31.62 -6.51 -11.65
C GLY A 58 31.32 -5.46 -12.72
N TYR A 59 30.05 -5.16 -12.99
CA TYR A 59 29.67 -4.02 -13.81
C TYR A 59 29.68 -2.73 -12.99
N ASN A 60 29.77 -1.58 -13.66
CA ASN A 60 29.54 -0.29 -13.00
C ASN A 60 28.03 -0.06 -12.85
N PRO A 61 27.47 -0.17 -11.63
CA PRO A 61 26.02 -0.12 -11.45
C PRO A 61 25.42 1.23 -11.83
N ILE A 62 26.15 2.34 -11.60
CA ILE A 62 25.67 3.68 -11.93
C ILE A 62 25.54 3.85 -13.44
N ASN A 63 26.58 3.50 -14.22
CA ASN A 63 26.54 3.66 -15.68
C ASN A 63 25.43 2.82 -16.32
N GLN A 64 25.21 1.60 -15.83
CA GLN A 64 24.17 0.71 -16.36
C GLN A 64 22.77 1.20 -16.00
N LEU A 65 22.56 1.68 -14.76
CA LEU A 65 21.30 2.29 -14.36
C LEU A 65 21.01 3.56 -15.16
N VAL A 66 21.99 4.45 -15.33
CA VAL A 66 21.85 5.66 -16.16
C VAL A 66 21.55 5.29 -17.62
N GLY A 67 22.25 4.30 -18.19
CA GLY A 67 22.00 3.79 -19.53
C GLY A 67 20.57 3.27 -19.69
N TYR A 68 20.07 2.50 -18.71
CA TYR A 68 18.69 2.02 -18.70
C TYR A 68 17.67 3.16 -18.55
N LEU A 69 17.89 4.12 -17.66
CA LEU A 69 16.95 5.22 -17.43
C LEU A 69 16.81 6.10 -18.68
N LEU A 70 17.91 6.38 -19.38
CA LEU A 70 17.91 7.23 -20.59
C LEU A 70 17.36 6.50 -21.83
N SER A 71 17.77 5.24 -22.05
CA SER A 71 17.40 4.49 -23.26
C SER A 71 16.09 3.70 -23.12
N GLY A 72 15.79 3.26 -21.90
CA GLY A 72 14.76 2.26 -21.61
C GLY A 72 15.11 0.83 -22.06
N ASP A 73 16.32 0.60 -22.58
CA ASP A 73 16.71 -0.73 -23.04
C ASP A 73 17.16 -1.60 -21.85
N PRO A 74 16.45 -2.70 -21.54
CA PRO A 74 16.84 -3.57 -20.45
C PRO A 74 18.15 -4.34 -20.70
N THR A 75 18.80 -4.24 -21.87
CA THR A 75 20.13 -4.83 -22.14
C THR A 75 21.23 -4.26 -21.24
N TYR A 76 21.07 -3.03 -20.74
CA TYR A 76 21.97 -2.43 -19.75
C TYR A 76 21.92 -3.15 -18.39
N ILE A 77 20.84 -3.86 -18.08
CA ILE A 77 20.67 -4.53 -16.80
C ILE A 77 21.00 -6.01 -16.92
N THR A 78 21.81 -6.52 -15.99
CA THR A 78 22.18 -7.94 -15.96
C THR A 78 20.95 -8.82 -15.71
N ASN A 79 20.94 -10.03 -16.30
CA ASN A 79 19.93 -11.05 -16.02
C ASN A 79 20.11 -11.73 -14.65
N PHE A 80 21.18 -11.40 -13.92
CA PHE A 80 21.47 -11.99 -12.63
C PHE A 80 20.42 -11.62 -11.57
N LYS A 81 20.04 -12.58 -10.72
CA LYS A 81 19.03 -12.42 -9.66
C LYS A 81 17.70 -11.81 -10.14
N GLU A 82 17.34 -12.09 -11.39
CA GLU A 82 16.11 -11.55 -12.01
C GLU A 82 16.06 -10.00 -12.05
N ALA A 83 17.18 -9.30 -11.89
CA ALA A 83 17.26 -7.84 -11.83
C ALA A 83 16.62 -7.18 -13.06
N ARG A 84 16.85 -7.75 -14.26
CA ARG A 84 16.22 -7.30 -15.50
C ARG A 84 14.70 -7.48 -15.52
N SER A 85 14.17 -8.52 -14.88
CA SER A 85 12.72 -8.72 -14.74
C SER A 85 12.14 -7.71 -13.77
N GLN A 86 12.77 -7.55 -12.60
CA GLN A 86 12.34 -6.63 -11.55
C GLN A 86 12.27 -5.18 -12.04
N ILE A 87 13.32 -4.69 -12.69
CA ILE A 87 13.36 -3.29 -13.15
C ILE A 87 12.34 -2.98 -14.25
N ARG A 88 11.93 -3.99 -15.04
CA ARG A 88 10.88 -3.83 -16.06
C ARG A 88 9.46 -3.84 -15.50
N ARG A 89 9.27 -4.26 -14.25
CA ARG A 89 7.96 -4.23 -13.59
C ARG A 89 7.59 -2.82 -13.11
N VAL A 90 8.57 -1.93 -13.02
CA VAL A 90 8.41 -0.55 -12.57
C VAL A 90 8.59 0.36 -13.78
N GLU A 91 7.75 1.38 -13.85
CA GLU A 91 7.86 2.39 -14.89
C GLU A 91 9.12 3.24 -14.69
N ARG A 92 9.73 3.67 -15.80
CA ARG A 92 10.97 4.47 -15.73
C ARG A 92 10.76 5.78 -14.99
N ASP A 93 9.59 6.39 -15.19
CA ASP A 93 9.24 7.66 -14.56
C ASP A 93 9.17 7.51 -13.03
N GLU A 94 8.69 6.38 -12.52
CA GLU A 94 8.63 6.07 -11.09
C GLU A 94 10.04 5.87 -10.50
N LEU A 95 10.92 5.15 -11.22
CA LEU A 95 12.33 5.01 -10.82
C LEU A 95 13.02 6.37 -10.73
N LEU A 96 12.76 7.25 -11.69
CA LEU A 96 13.35 8.57 -11.78
C LEU A 96 12.80 9.51 -10.70
N GLU A 97 11.49 9.49 -10.47
CA GLU A 97 10.84 10.22 -9.38
C GLU A 97 11.42 9.81 -8.03
N GLU A 98 11.58 8.51 -7.76
CA GLU A 98 12.15 8.03 -6.51
C GLU A 98 13.61 8.49 -6.35
N LEU A 99 14.42 8.46 -7.41
CA LEU A 99 15.80 8.97 -7.37
C LEU A 99 15.85 10.46 -7.04
N VAL A 100 14.99 11.27 -7.66
CA VAL A 100 14.92 12.72 -7.40
C VAL A 100 14.41 12.98 -5.98
N ARG A 101 13.36 12.28 -5.55
CA ARG A 101 12.81 12.34 -4.19
C ARG A 101 13.87 12.01 -3.15
N PHE A 102 14.62 10.93 -3.36
CA PHE A 102 15.69 10.52 -2.47
C PHE A 102 16.83 11.55 -2.43
N TYR A 103 17.24 12.09 -3.58
CA TYR A 103 18.28 13.12 -3.66
C TYR A 103 17.91 14.41 -2.93
N LEU A 104 16.63 14.82 -3.00
CA LEU A 104 16.11 16.01 -2.33
C LEU A 104 15.83 15.79 -0.83
N LYS A 105 15.67 14.54 -0.38
CA LYS A 105 15.31 14.21 1.01
C LYS A 105 16.40 14.57 2.01
N ASP A 106 17.66 14.52 1.59
CA ASP A 106 18.83 14.79 2.44
C ASP A 106 19.35 16.24 2.28
N ARG A 107 18.53 17.15 1.71
CA ARG A 107 18.80 18.58 1.59
C ARG A 107 17.73 19.42 2.27
#